data_AF-A0A4Y8CJ59-F1
#
_entry.id   AF-A0A4Y8CJ59-F1
#
_cell.length_a   1.000
_cell.length_b   1.000
_cell.length_c   1.000
_cell.angle_alpha   90.00
_cell.angle_beta   90.00
_cell.angle_gamma   90.00
#
_symmetry.space_group_name_H-M   'P 1'
#
loop_
_entity.id
_entity.type
_entity.pdbx_description
1 polymer ?
#
loop_
_entity_poly.entity_id
_entity_poly.type
_entity_poly.pdbx_seq_one_letter_code
_entity_poly.pdbx_strand_id
1 'polypeptide(L)'
;KLFELAGKVEYLIDKPVYKDEIKNLLAEFFNYMKDHFYQEERYMELIKYPDIETHKKIHKHIIQSMIELIKNIKSANDLKEKLYLAVKKWLLEHILYEDMKVEQYRRSSLASEDDKEVSFEEEGDEELENAVYLYICKCSGAIHDVPFGIHEKIKLQGKKFKCKKCREALEFYKVYSEGF
;
A
#
# COMPACT_ATOMS: atom_id res chain seq x y z
N LYS A 1 -11.13 4.23 0.46
CA LYS A 1 -11.63 3.60 -0.80
C LYS A 1 -11.72 2.07 -0.78
N LEU A 2 -10.67 1.33 -0.43
CA LEU A 2 -10.67 -0.14 -0.40
C LEU A 2 -11.80 -0.74 0.47
N PHE A 3 -11.89 -0.28 1.73
CA PHE A 3 -12.92 -0.72 2.68
C PHE A 3 -14.34 -0.38 2.22
N GLU A 4 -14.53 0.71 1.46
CA GLU A 4 -15.82 1.02 0.84
C GLU A 4 -16.20 -0.02 -0.21
N LEU A 5 -15.24 -0.42 -1.07
CA LEU A 5 -15.48 -1.44 -2.09
C LEU A 5 -15.77 -2.81 -1.44
N ALA A 6 -15.02 -3.18 -0.40
CA ALA A 6 -15.28 -4.41 0.36
C ALA A 6 -16.66 -4.40 1.02
N GLY A 7 -17.05 -3.29 1.67
CA GLY A 7 -18.37 -3.14 2.28
C GLY A 7 -19.51 -3.17 1.26
N LYS A 8 -19.32 -2.58 0.07
CA LYS A 8 -20.27 -2.71 -1.05
C LYS A 8 -20.44 -4.17 -1.49
N VAL A 9 -19.35 -4.92 -1.60
CA VAL A 9 -19.40 -6.34 -1.97
C VAL A 9 -20.16 -7.13 -0.91
N GLU A 10 -19.85 -6.93 0.37
CA GLU A 10 -20.49 -7.61 1.50
C GLU A 10 -22.00 -7.32 1.56
N TYR A 11 -22.40 -6.06 1.43
CA TYR A 11 -23.81 -5.66 1.39
C TYR A 11 -24.60 -6.31 0.24
N LEU A 12 -23.96 -6.58 -0.89
CA LEU A 12 -24.60 -7.17 -2.06
C LEU A 12 -24.74 -8.70 -1.98
N ILE A 13 -24.04 -9.38 -1.06
CA ILE A 13 -24.10 -10.85 -0.94
C ILE A 13 -25.54 -11.30 -0.62
N ASP A 14 -26.21 -10.63 0.31
CA ASP A 14 -27.52 -11.05 0.83
C ASP A 14 -28.74 -10.46 0.09
N LYS A 15 -28.53 -9.62 -0.93
CA LYS A 15 -29.63 -8.97 -1.68
C LYS A 15 -29.89 -9.62 -3.04
N PRO A 16 -31.09 -9.54 -3.63
CA PRO A 16 -31.24 -9.80 -5.06
C PRO A 16 -30.43 -8.74 -5.82
N VAL A 17 -29.51 -9.16 -6.69
CA VAL A 17 -28.63 -8.24 -7.43
C VAL A 17 -28.76 -8.51 -8.92
N TYR A 18 -28.82 -7.44 -9.70
CA TYR A 18 -28.86 -7.55 -11.15
C TYR A 18 -27.45 -7.75 -11.71
N LYS A 19 -27.34 -8.56 -12.77
CA LYS A 19 -26.05 -8.94 -13.37
C LYS A 19 -25.18 -7.73 -13.73
N ASP A 20 -25.78 -6.61 -14.11
CA ASP A 20 -25.06 -5.40 -14.51
C ASP A 20 -24.51 -4.60 -13.31
N GLU A 21 -25.18 -4.62 -12.15
CA GLU A 21 -24.64 -4.00 -10.92
C GLU A 21 -23.37 -4.73 -10.47
N ILE A 22 -23.36 -6.06 -10.53
CA ILE A 22 -22.18 -6.84 -10.13
C ILE A 22 -21.03 -6.63 -11.12
N LYS A 23 -21.32 -6.53 -12.43
CA LYS A 23 -20.30 -6.18 -13.44
C LYS A 23 -19.69 -4.80 -13.19
N ASN A 24 -20.51 -3.80 -12.86
CA ASN A 24 -20.02 -2.46 -12.57
C ASN A 24 -19.12 -2.45 -11.34
N LEU A 25 -19.51 -3.15 -10.27
CA LEU A 25 -18.70 -3.27 -9.07
C LEU A 25 -17.37 -4.01 -9.34
N LEU A 26 -17.40 -5.06 -10.16
CA LEU A 26 -16.18 -5.74 -10.61
C LEU A 26 -15.26 -4.82 -11.41
N ALA A 27 -15.82 -3.99 -12.29
CA ALA A 27 -15.04 -3.02 -13.06
C ALA A 27 -14.42 -1.94 -12.15
N GLU A 28 -15.20 -1.38 -11.21
CA GLU A 28 -14.68 -0.45 -10.19
C GLU A 28 -13.54 -1.08 -9.39
N PHE A 29 -13.74 -2.32 -8.93
CA PHE A 29 -12.73 -3.04 -8.16
C PHE A 29 -11.47 -3.29 -8.98
N PHE A 30 -11.60 -3.74 -10.23
CA PHE A 30 -10.46 -4.01 -11.10
C PHE A 30 -9.64 -2.75 -11.38
N ASN A 31 -10.32 -1.63 -11.66
CA ASN A 31 -9.65 -0.35 -11.88
C ASN A 31 -8.91 0.10 -10.63
N TYR A 32 -9.57 0.03 -9.47
CA TYR A 32 -8.93 0.36 -8.19
C TYR A 32 -7.68 -0.48 -7.93
N MET A 33 -7.76 -1.81 -8.13
CA MET A 33 -6.64 -2.71 -7.92
C MET A 33 -5.46 -2.40 -8.83
N LYS A 34 -5.75 -2.08 -10.10
CA LYS A 34 -4.71 -1.72 -11.06
C LYS A 34 -3.99 -0.43 -10.65
N ASP A 35 -4.75 0.55 -10.18
CA ASP A 35 -4.19 1.82 -9.72
C ASP A 35 -3.38 1.64 -8.42
N HIS A 36 -3.90 0.86 -7.45
CA HIS A 36 -3.20 0.47 -6.22
C HIS A 36 -1.85 -0.19 -6.53
N PHE A 37 -1.86 -1.26 -7.34
CA PHE A 37 -0.64 -1.98 -7.72
C PHE A 37 0.36 -1.08 -8.44
N TYR A 38 -0.09 -0.21 -9.33
CA TYR A 38 0.79 0.72 -10.02
C TYR A 38 1.47 1.71 -9.07
N GLN A 39 0.71 2.28 -8.14
CA GLN A 39 1.23 3.21 -7.14
C GLN A 39 2.19 2.51 -6.18
N GLU A 40 1.81 1.33 -5.69
CA GLU A 40 2.64 0.53 -4.79
C GLU A 40 3.96 0.12 -5.45
N GLU A 41 3.93 -0.33 -6.72
CA GLU A 41 5.14 -0.67 -7.47
C GLU A 41 6.07 0.52 -7.64
N ARG A 42 5.53 1.71 -7.99
CA ARG A 42 6.32 2.94 -8.05
C ARG A 42 6.94 3.29 -6.71
N TYR A 43 6.19 3.11 -5.63
CA TYR A 43 6.66 3.35 -4.27
C TYR A 43 7.77 2.36 -3.88
N MET A 44 7.60 1.07 -4.16
CA MET A 44 8.62 0.05 -3.94
C MET A 44 9.91 0.36 -4.71
N GLU A 45 9.83 0.84 -5.95
CA GLU A 45 10.99 1.29 -6.73
C GLU A 45 11.69 2.48 -6.05
N LEU A 46 10.91 3.44 -5.57
CA LEU A 46 11.39 4.65 -4.90
C LEU A 46 12.21 4.31 -3.65
N ILE A 47 11.68 3.43 -2.79
CA ILE A 47 12.34 3.01 -1.55
C ILE A 47 13.37 1.88 -1.76
N LYS A 48 13.55 1.42 -3.00
CA LYS A 48 14.43 0.31 -3.38
C LYS A 48 14.11 -0.99 -2.62
N TYR A 49 12.83 -1.32 -2.53
CA TYR A 49 12.37 -2.57 -1.92
C TYR A 49 13.00 -3.78 -2.63
N PRO A 50 13.69 -4.67 -1.90
CA PRO A 50 14.50 -5.73 -2.52
C PRO A 50 13.68 -6.77 -3.29
N ASP A 51 12.45 -7.06 -2.84
CA ASP A 51 11.62 -8.14 -3.39
C ASP A 51 10.57 -7.65 -4.41
N ILE A 52 10.77 -6.45 -4.98
CA ILE A 52 9.81 -5.84 -5.91
C ILE A 52 9.44 -6.74 -7.09
N GLU A 53 10.41 -7.47 -7.66
CA GLU A 53 10.14 -8.35 -8.80
C GLU A 53 9.26 -9.55 -8.42
N THR A 54 9.35 -10.00 -7.17
CA THR A 54 8.47 -11.03 -6.63
C THR A 54 7.07 -10.45 -6.40
N HIS A 55 6.98 -9.26 -5.80
CA HIS A 55 5.71 -8.58 -5.55
C HIS A 55 4.94 -8.27 -6.84
N LYS A 56 5.63 -7.78 -7.88
CA LYS A 56 5.08 -7.58 -9.25
C LYS A 56 4.50 -8.86 -9.85
N LYS A 57 5.07 -10.04 -9.56
CA LYS A 57 4.53 -11.32 -10.02
C LYS A 57 3.24 -11.67 -9.29
N ILE A 58 3.15 -11.37 -8.00
CA ILE A 58 1.94 -11.54 -7.19
C ILE A 58 0.81 -10.68 -7.76
N HIS A 59 1.07 -9.39 -8.04
CA HIS A 59 0.09 -8.50 -8.69
C HIS A 59 -0.43 -9.07 -10.01
N LYS A 60 0.48 -9.48 -10.90
CA LYS A 60 0.12 -10.10 -12.19
C LYS A 60 -0.72 -11.36 -12.00
N HIS A 61 -0.39 -12.19 -11.00
CA HIS A 61 -1.15 -13.39 -10.69
C HIS A 61 -2.57 -13.08 -10.19
N ILE A 62 -2.72 -12.08 -9.32
CA ILE A 62 -4.02 -11.62 -8.84
C ILE A 62 -4.86 -11.15 -10.03
N ILE A 63 -4.34 -10.24 -10.86
CA ILE A 63 -5.04 -9.72 -12.05
C ILE A 63 -5.46 -10.84 -13.00
N GLN A 64 -4.56 -11.79 -13.28
CA GLN A 64 -4.87 -12.93 -14.15
C GLN A 64 -5.98 -13.81 -13.56
N SER A 65 -5.90 -14.11 -12.26
CA SER A 65 -6.92 -14.89 -11.57
C SER A 65 -8.29 -14.19 -11.58
N MET A 66 -8.31 -12.86 -11.42
CA MET A 66 -9.53 -12.06 -11.55
C MET A 66 -10.14 -12.17 -12.95
N ILE A 67 -9.32 -12.03 -14.00
CA ILE A 67 -9.77 -12.16 -15.39
C ILE A 67 -10.38 -13.55 -15.63
N GLU A 68 -9.76 -14.61 -15.10
CA GLU A 68 -10.24 -15.99 -15.24
C GLU A 68 -11.55 -16.23 -14.50
N LEU A 69 -11.74 -15.65 -13.30
CA LEU A 69 -13.01 -15.71 -12.60
C LEU A 69 -14.12 -15.05 -13.41
N ILE A 70 -13.85 -13.88 -13.99
CA ILE A 70 -14.83 -13.13 -14.80
C ILE A 70 -15.18 -13.88 -16.09
N LYS A 71 -14.21 -14.53 -16.74
CA LYS A 71 -14.47 -15.31 -17.97
C LYS A 71 -15.37 -16.52 -17.74
N ASN A 72 -15.32 -17.11 -16.54
CA ASN A 72 -16.02 -18.35 -16.22
C ASN A 72 -17.38 -18.15 -15.55
N ILE A 73 -17.98 -16.96 -15.62
CA ILE A 73 -19.25 -16.65 -14.96
C ILE A 73 -20.41 -17.35 -15.66
N LYS A 74 -21.13 -18.21 -14.93
CA LYS A 74 -22.29 -18.97 -15.44
C LYS A 74 -23.64 -18.40 -15.01
N SER A 75 -23.70 -17.68 -13.89
CA SER A 75 -24.93 -17.09 -13.35
C SER A 75 -24.64 -15.86 -12.48
N ALA A 76 -25.69 -15.12 -12.08
CA ALA A 76 -25.53 -13.99 -11.15
C ALA A 76 -25.08 -14.45 -9.74
N ASN A 77 -25.49 -15.63 -9.28
CA ASN A 77 -25.05 -16.18 -7.99
C ASN A 77 -23.58 -16.64 -8.05
N ASP A 78 -23.18 -17.31 -9.13
CA ASP A 78 -21.78 -17.68 -9.38
C ASP A 78 -20.88 -16.44 -9.45
N LEU A 79 -21.42 -15.34 -10.01
CA LEU A 79 -20.73 -14.06 -10.06
C LEU A 79 -20.49 -13.44 -8.67
N LYS A 80 -21.49 -13.50 -7.79
CA LYS A 80 -21.37 -13.00 -6.42
C LYS A 80 -20.34 -13.76 -5.60
N GLU A 81 -20.41 -15.10 -5.63
CA GLU A 81 -19.47 -15.94 -4.88
C GLU A 81 -18.03 -15.69 -5.33
N LYS A 82 -17.82 -15.57 -6.65
CA LYS A 82 -16.51 -15.27 -7.23
C LYS A 82 -16.02 -13.87 -6.88
N LEU A 83 -16.90 -12.86 -6.87
CA LEU A 83 -16.55 -11.50 -6.44
C LEU A 83 -16.16 -11.47 -4.96
N TYR A 84 -16.93 -12.14 -4.09
CA TYR A 84 -16.59 -12.26 -2.67
C TYR A 84 -15.23 -12.92 -2.47
N LEU A 85 -14.97 -14.03 -3.19
CA LEU A 85 -13.69 -14.71 -3.12
C LEU A 85 -12.55 -13.81 -3.61
N ALA A 86 -12.74 -13.04 -4.69
CA ALA A 86 -11.71 -12.13 -5.19
C ALA A 86 -11.35 -11.04 -4.18
N VAL A 87 -12.36 -10.42 -3.56
CA VAL A 87 -12.18 -9.34 -2.59
C VAL A 87 -11.57 -9.88 -1.28
N LYS A 88 -12.13 -10.96 -0.74
CA LYS A 88 -11.69 -11.49 0.55
C LYS A 88 -10.36 -12.21 0.45
N LYS A 89 -10.21 -13.09 -0.55
CA LYS A 89 -9.01 -13.92 -0.66
C LYS A 89 -7.86 -13.12 -1.23
N TRP A 90 -8.05 -12.42 -2.35
CA TRP A 90 -6.89 -11.85 -3.02
C TRP A 90 -6.52 -10.50 -2.46
N LEU A 91 -7.48 -9.61 -2.26
CA LEU A 91 -7.15 -8.26 -1.83
C LEU A 91 -6.81 -8.18 -0.35
N LEU A 92 -7.63 -8.76 0.53
CA LEU A 92 -7.32 -8.71 1.97
C LEU A 92 -6.08 -9.54 2.31
N GLU A 93 -5.91 -10.75 1.77
CA GLU A 93 -4.69 -11.54 2.06
C GLU A 93 -3.45 -10.85 1.48
N HIS A 94 -3.54 -10.24 0.29
CA HIS A 94 -2.44 -9.47 -0.27
C HIS A 94 -2.05 -8.30 0.63
N ILE A 95 -3.00 -7.48 1.07
CA ILE A 95 -2.72 -6.36 1.98
C ILE A 95 -2.12 -6.86 3.30
N LEU A 96 -2.70 -7.90 3.89
CA LEU A 96 -2.28 -8.38 5.21
C LEU A 96 -0.92 -9.08 5.18
N TYR A 97 -0.54 -9.72 4.07
CA TYR A 97 0.67 -10.55 4.05
C TYR A 97 1.77 -10.01 3.14
N GLU A 98 1.45 -9.31 2.06
CA GLU A 98 2.43 -8.79 1.12
C GLU A 98 2.69 -7.29 1.35
N ASP A 99 1.66 -6.44 1.35
CA ASP A 99 1.82 -4.99 1.58
C ASP A 99 2.42 -4.72 2.97
N MET A 100 2.05 -5.53 3.98
CA MET A 100 2.65 -5.45 5.32
C MET A 100 4.16 -5.71 5.33
N LYS A 101 4.71 -6.53 4.41
CA LYS A 101 6.16 -6.73 4.31
C LYS A 101 6.87 -5.48 3.80
N VAL A 102 6.24 -4.76 2.87
CA VAL A 102 6.73 -3.48 2.35
C VAL A 102 6.74 -2.45 3.48
N GLU A 103 5.68 -2.38 4.28
CA GLU A 103 5.61 -1.50 5.44
C GLU A 103 6.64 -1.86 6.53
N GLN A 104 6.85 -3.14 6.81
CA GLN A 104 7.91 -3.57 7.73
C GLN A 104 9.31 -3.21 7.23
N TYR A 105 9.57 -3.39 5.93
CA TYR A 105 10.83 -2.97 5.31
C TYR A 105 11.05 -1.46 5.46
N ARG A 106 10.01 -0.68 5.13
CA ARG A 106 10.00 0.77 5.27
C ARG A 106 10.33 1.21 6.70
N ARG A 107 9.61 0.70 7.70
CA ARG A 107 9.83 1.00 9.13
C ARG A 107 11.23 0.60 9.60
N SER A 108 11.72 -0.54 9.14
CA SER A 108 13.04 -1.04 9.48
C SER A 108 14.18 -0.35 8.72
N SER A 109 13.90 0.49 7.73
CA SER A 109 14.93 1.22 6.97
C SER A 109 15.56 2.38 7.76
N LEU A 110 14.90 2.82 8.84
CA LEU A 110 15.26 3.98 9.67
C LEU A 110 15.64 3.57 11.11
N ALA A 111 16.69 4.18 11.65
CA ALA A 111 17.05 4.09 13.06
C ALA A 111 17.16 5.48 13.69
N SER A 112 16.81 5.55 14.98
CA SER A 112 17.09 6.72 15.83
C SER A 112 18.59 6.79 16.19
N GLU A 113 19.05 7.89 16.81
CA GLU A 113 20.45 8.05 17.23
C GLU A 113 20.95 6.91 18.12
N ASP A 114 20.07 6.36 18.97
CA ASP A 114 20.34 5.31 19.95
C ASP A 114 20.14 3.87 19.39
N ASP A 115 20.05 3.72 18.07
CA ASP A 115 19.76 2.46 17.36
C ASP A 115 18.44 1.77 17.79
N LYS A 116 17.55 2.47 18.50
CA LYS A 116 16.21 2.00 18.83
C LYS A 116 15.32 2.04 17.61
N GLU A 117 14.40 1.08 17.52
CA GLU A 117 13.32 1.10 16.54
C GLU A 117 12.53 2.41 16.65
N VAL A 118 12.24 2.98 15.49
CA VAL A 118 11.42 4.18 15.39
C VAL A 118 9.96 3.74 15.55
N SER A 119 9.26 4.20 16.60
CA SER A 119 7.81 4.06 16.64
C SER A 119 7.21 5.08 15.67
N PHE A 120 6.48 4.56 14.69
CA PHE A 120 5.69 5.35 13.73
C PHE A 120 4.29 5.59 14.31
N GLU A 121 4.20 5.92 15.60
CA GLU A 121 2.92 6.23 16.24
C GLU A 121 2.38 7.53 15.65
N GLU A 122 1.21 7.44 15.03
CA GLU A 122 0.42 8.53 14.47
C GLU A 122 -0.14 9.38 15.62
N GLU A 123 0.70 10.24 16.18
CA GLU A 123 0.22 11.35 17.00
C GLU A 123 0.12 12.59 16.10
N GLY A 124 -1.06 12.82 15.51
CA GLY A 124 -1.32 13.94 14.60
C GLY A 124 -2.78 14.09 14.20
N ASP A 125 -3.16 15.29 13.79
CA ASP A 125 -4.49 15.64 13.25
C ASP A 125 -4.61 15.06 11.82
N GLU A 126 -5.67 14.26 11.56
CA GLU A 126 -5.89 13.50 10.30
C GLU A 126 -5.81 14.37 9.02
N GLU A 127 -6.00 15.68 9.13
CA GLU A 127 -5.96 16.63 8.00
C GLU A 127 -4.54 17.04 7.56
N LEU A 128 -3.50 16.89 8.41
CA LEU A 128 -2.10 17.23 8.06
C LEU A 128 -1.28 16.02 7.54
N GLU A 129 -1.88 14.84 7.49
CA GLU A 129 -1.19 13.55 7.33
C GLU A 129 -0.86 13.14 5.88
N ASN A 130 -1.34 13.86 4.87
CA ASN A 130 -1.17 13.43 3.47
C ASN A 130 0.20 13.81 2.86
N ALA A 131 1.09 14.46 3.62
CA ALA A 131 2.41 14.84 3.16
C ALA A 131 3.45 13.79 3.57
N VAL A 132 4.03 13.12 2.57
CA VAL A 132 5.15 12.19 2.78
C VAL A 132 6.47 12.95 2.65
N TYR A 133 7.32 12.94 3.67
CA TYR A 133 8.59 13.65 3.64
C TYR A 133 9.70 12.70 3.20
N LEU A 134 10.33 13.00 2.06
CA LEU A 134 11.38 12.16 1.50
C LEU A 134 12.76 12.64 1.95
N TYR A 135 13.57 11.71 2.41
CA TYR A 135 14.96 11.87 2.81
C TYR A 135 15.86 10.93 2.01
N ILE A 136 17.14 11.25 1.89
CA ILE A 136 18.12 10.43 1.16
C ILE A 136 19.33 10.10 2.03
N CYS A 137 19.89 8.89 1.86
CA CYS A 137 21.22 8.53 2.37
C CYS A 137 22.28 8.68 1.27
N LYS A 138 23.53 8.95 1.65
CA LYS A 138 24.70 8.95 0.73
C LYS A 138 25.13 7.56 0.25
N CYS A 139 24.53 6.51 0.80
CA CYS A 139 25.01 5.14 0.70
C CYS A 139 24.59 4.41 -0.57
N SER A 140 23.30 4.45 -0.85
CA SER A 140 22.69 3.79 -1.99
C SER A 140 21.89 4.76 -2.84
N GLY A 141 21.81 6.04 -2.45
CA GLY A 141 20.83 6.98 -3.01
C GLY A 141 19.39 6.47 -2.87
N ALA A 142 19.12 5.62 -1.87
CA ALA A 142 17.77 5.20 -1.55
C ALA A 142 17.01 6.39 -0.93
N ILE A 143 15.73 6.46 -1.26
CA ILE A 143 14.82 7.42 -0.66
C ILE A 143 14.18 6.74 0.55
N HIS A 144 14.28 7.41 1.69
CA HIS A 144 13.58 7.06 2.91
C HIS A 144 12.38 7.97 3.03
N ASP A 145 11.20 7.38 3.10
CA ASP A 145 10.01 8.14 3.41
C ASP A 145 9.87 8.26 4.93
N VAL A 146 9.50 9.46 5.37
CA VAL A 146 9.49 9.84 6.78
C VAL A 146 8.13 10.46 7.07
N PRO A 147 7.34 9.90 8.01
CA PRO A 147 6.07 10.48 8.42
C PRO A 147 6.27 11.85 9.04
N PHE A 148 5.19 12.65 9.07
CA PHE A 148 5.18 13.99 9.64
C PHE A 148 5.78 14.05 11.05
N GLY A 149 5.35 13.18 11.97
CA GLY A 149 5.86 13.19 13.35
C GLY A 149 7.37 12.95 13.46
N ILE A 150 7.98 12.19 12.54
CA ILE A 150 9.44 12.00 12.50
C ILE A 150 10.13 13.19 11.82
N HIS A 151 9.53 13.75 10.75
CA HIS A 151 10.01 14.97 10.13
C HIS A 151 10.08 16.13 11.13
N GLU A 152 9.04 16.29 11.95
CA GLU A 152 8.97 17.29 13.01
C GLU A 152 10.06 17.08 14.07
N LYS A 153 10.26 15.83 14.52
CA LYS A 153 11.36 15.48 15.44
C LYS A 153 12.74 15.83 14.86
N ILE A 154 12.93 15.67 13.55
CA ILE A 154 14.18 16.04 12.87
C ILE A 154 14.34 17.56 12.80
N LYS A 155 13.32 18.28 12.35
CA LYS A 155 13.40 19.72 12.05
C LYS A 155 13.26 20.61 13.28
N LEU A 156 12.31 20.31 14.17
CA LEU A 156 11.98 21.15 15.32
C LEU A 156 12.69 20.70 16.60
N GLN A 157 12.84 19.40 16.81
CA GLN A 157 13.46 18.85 18.03
C GLN A 157 14.95 18.53 17.87
N GLY A 158 15.51 18.67 16.67
CA GLY A 158 16.93 18.45 16.38
C GLY A 158 17.39 16.99 16.53
N LYS A 159 16.47 16.02 16.59
CA LYS A 159 16.82 14.59 16.66
C LYS A 159 17.42 14.13 15.33
N LYS A 160 18.48 13.32 15.37
CA LYS A 160 19.05 12.76 14.14
C LYS A 160 18.51 11.35 13.88
N PHE A 161 18.19 11.10 12.62
CA PHE A 161 17.81 9.78 12.16
C PHE A 161 18.84 9.32 11.13
N LYS A 162 19.13 8.03 11.15
CA LYS A 162 20.18 7.41 10.35
C LYS A 162 19.57 6.31 9.50
N CYS A 163 20.16 6.10 8.32
CA CYS A 163 19.86 4.94 7.51
C CYS A 163 20.38 3.67 8.22
N LYS A 164 19.56 2.64 8.41
CA LYS A 164 20.02 1.38 9.06
C LYS A 164 21.12 0.67 8.26
N LYS A 165 21.23 0.92 6.95
CA LYS A 165 22.19 0.24 6.07
C LYS A 165 23.60 0.82 6.17
N CYS A 166 23.74 2.15 6.18
CA CYS A 166 25.04 2.81 6.20
C CYS A 166 25.37 3.56 7.49
N ARG A 167 24.40 3.69 8.40
CA ARG A 167 24.50 4.45 9.65
C ARG A 167 24.79 5.94 9.51
N GLU A 168 24.76 6.46 8.29
CA GLU A 168 24.88 7.89 8.01
C GLU A 168 23.55 8.62 8.26
N ALA A 169 23.66 9.90 8.60
CA ALA A 169 22.52 10.79 8.79
C ALA A 169 21.75 11.00 7.48
N LEU A 170 20.43 11.16 7.62
CA LEU A 170 19.53 11.41 6.50
C LEU A 170 19.52 12.88 6.12
N GLU A 171 19.53 13.16 4.82
CA GLU A 171 19.42 14.51 4.28
C GLU A 171 18.02 14.70 3.69
N PHE A 172 17.36 15.80 4.06
CA PHE A 172 16.02 16.11 3.54
C PHE A 172 16.08 16.34 2.03
N TYR A 173 15.17 15.71 1.29
CA TYR A 173 15.10 15.80 -0.16
C TYR A 173 13.92 16.65 -0.63
N LYS A 174 12.68 16.20 -0.41
CA LYS A 174 11.46 16.94 -0.78
C LYS A 174 10.23 16.42 -0.05
N VAL A 175 9.16 17.21 -0.08
CA VAL A 175 7.82 16.73 0.26
C VAL A 175 7.20 16.08 -0.97
N TYR A 176 6.57 14.93 -0.78
CA TYR A 176 5.78 14.24 -1.78
C TYR A 176 4.31 14.32 -1.39
N SER A 177 3.53 14.96 -2.25
CA SER A 177 2.07 15.07 -2.17
C SER A 177 1.50 14.63 -3.52
N GLU A 178 1.57 13.33 -3.83
CA GLU A 178 0.60 12.80 -4.78
C GLU A 178 -0.68 12.54 -3.97
N GLY A 179 -1.78 13.17 -4.38
CA GLY A 179 -3.06 13.07 -3.67
C GLY A 179 -3.49 11.62 -3.54
N PHE A 180 -3.54 11.15 -2.29
CA PHE A 180 -4.14 9.87 -1.89
C PHE A 180 -5.67 9.97 -1.87
#